data_AF-A0AAV6TV05-F1
#
_entry.id   AF-A0AAV6TV05-F1
#
_cell.length_a   1.000
_cell.length_b   1.000
_cell.length_c   1.000
_cell.angle_alpha   90.00
_cell.angle_beta   90.00
_cell.angle_gamma   90.00
#
_symmetry.space_group_name_H-M   'P 1'
#
loop_
_entity.id
_entity.type
_entity.pdbx_description
1 polymer ?
#
loop_
_entity_poly.entity_id
_entity_poly.type
_entity_poly.pdbx_seq_one_letter_code
_entity_poly.pdbx_strand_id
1 'polypeptide(L)'
;MTNNRLESINGKIKSVVTKNSSLEGFISSFFSYIKSIRYERDREATTALLRVPDVFPPNSAEESYPKALLPYPFSRLLKQLEMSANTKMTEEGSLGNFTKYKGILLDVSPLTCQCLWHKSMRMPCAHVLSVRRKLNISMFDLNFCDPRWIKSNYLSVDHAFHQLPEPERQEECGISQIPDNVPKTCASRYRKLLPLLHKMADVASESTGEDFLKKDATLKQILGSRSVCGIRPVSDRPCNVKGSQLSIHLWFEHTASHGTTVIGLKRKKSCRPVPFTHKPRAERQVVMLKWFVPEAVASDALKKGKCIEEEDVEVDPTKISSSCLESFVNLDEVKHFLY
;
A
#
# COMPACT_ATOMS: atom_id res chain seq x y z
N MET A 1 -12.19 6.50 -4.90
CA MET A 1 -10.78 6.17 -4.55
C MET A 1 -10.23 7.27 -3.63
N THR A 2 -9.10 7.12 -2.94
CA THR A 2 -8.59 8.17 -2.03
C THR A 2 -7.84 9.27 -2.79
N ASN A 3 -8.33 10.51 -2.67
CA ASN A 3 -7.82 11.69 -3.38
C ASN A 3 -6.32 11.97 -3.12
N ASN A 4 -5.85 11.56 -1.93
CA ASN A 4 -4.49 11.71 -1.42
C ASN A 4 -3.39 11.31 -2.41
N ARG A 5 -3.63 10.34 -3.31
CA ARG A 5 -2.62 9.94 -4.32
C ARG A 5 -2.45 11.00 -5.41
N LEU A 6 -3.54 11.55 -5.93
CA LEU A 6 -3.48 12.62 -6.94
C LEU A 6 -2.96 13.92 -6.33
N GLU A 7 -3.40 14.25 -5.11
CA GLU A 7 -2.88 15.40 -4.36
C GLU A 7 -1.37 15.28 -4.09
N SER A 8 -0.88 14.08 -3.72
CA SER A 8 0.56 13.83 -3.50
C SER A 8 1.38 13.96 -4.80
N ILE A 9 0.89 13.42 -5.92
CA ILE A 9 1.55 13.56 -7.23
C ILE A 9 1.56 15.04 -7.66
N ASN A 10 0.42 15.73 -7.56
CA ASN A 10 0.32 17.16 -7.87
C ASN A 10 1.21 18.01 -6.96
N GLY A 11 1.37 17.65 -5.69
CA GLY A 11 2.31 18.28 -4.77
C GLY A 11 3.77 18.07 -5.20
N LYS A 12 4.16 16.84 -5.52
CA LYS A 12 5.50 16.52 -6.05
C LYS A 12 5.78 17.28 -7.36
N ILE A 13 4.86 17.32 -8.32
CA ILE A 13 5.00 18.09 -9.57
C ILE A 13 5.20 19.59 -9.27
N LYS A 14 4.35 20.17 -8.39
CA LYS A 14 4.45 21.58 -7.98
C LYS A 14 5.74 21.93 -7.22
N SER A 15 6.42 20.95 -6.63
CA SER A 15 7.74 21.17 -5.99
C SER A 15 8.92 21.21 -6.97
N VAL A 16 8.76 20.64 -8.18
CA VAL A 16 9.81 20.61 -9.22
C VAL A 16 9.56 21.68 -10.29
N VAL A 17 8.29 22.02 -10.54
CA VAL A 17 7.88 23.07 -11.49
C VAL A 17 7.78 24.42 -10.78
N THR A 18 8.66 25.35 -11.14
CA THR A 18 8.57 26.74 -10.68
C THR A 18 7.40 27.47 -11.34
N LYS A 19 6.65 28.25 -10.55
CA LYS A 19 5.66 29.19 -11.10
C LYS A 19 6.36 30.19 -12.01
N ASN A 20 5.76 30.49 -13.16
CA ASN A 20 6.28 31.39 -14.19
C ASN A 20 7.54 30.88 -14.92
N SER A 21 7.79 29.56 -14.94
CA SER A 21 8.75 28.96 -15.88
C SER A 21 8.27 29.11 -17.33
N SER A 22 9.20 29.22 -18.28
CA SER A 22 8.89 29.07 -19.70
C SER A 22 8.40 27.64 -19.98
N LEU A 23 7.66 27.44 -21.09
CA LEU A 23 7.18 26.12 -21.48
C LEU A 23 8.34 25.10 -21.62
N GLU A 24 9.47 25.53 -22.15
CA GLU A 24 10.70 24.72 -22.26
C GLU A 24 11.29 24.35 -20.88
N GLY A 25 11.35 25.31 -19.96
CA GLY A 25 11.79 25.07 -18.57
C GLY A 25 10.84 24.14 -17.81
N PHE A 26 9.53 24.28 -18.04
CA PHE A 26 8.51 23.36 -17.54
C PHE A 26 8.72 21.93 -18.07
N ILE A 27 8.84 21.76 -19.38
CA ILE A 27 9.02 20.44 -20.03
C ILE A 27 10.28 19.76 -19.51
N SER A 28 11.41 20.48 -19.43
CA SER A 28 12.68 19.97 -18.92
C SER A 28 12.58 19.52 -17.46
N SER A 29 11.96 20.34 -16.60
CA SER A 29 11.74 20.04 -15.19
C SER A 29 10.78 18.85 -15.00
N PHE A 30 9.73 18.77 -15.82
CA PHE A 30 8.77 17.68 -15.81
C PHE A 30 9.40 16.34 -16.23
N PHE A 31 10.20 16.30 -17.30
CA PHE A 31 10.91 15.08 -17.68
C PHE A 31 11.97 14.67 -16.64
N SER A 32 12.61 15.63 -15.95
CA SER A 32 13.48 15.33 -14.81
C SER A 32 12.71 14.67 -13.65
N TYR A 33 11.51 15.17 -13.35
CA TYR A 33 10.59 14.54 -12.37
C TYR A 33 10.13 13.13 -12.80
N ILE A 34 9.79 12.92 -14.07
CA ILE A 34 9.43 11.58 -14.57
C ILE A 34 10.63 10.62 -14.47
N LYS A 35 11.86 11.08 -14.74
CA LYS A 35 13.08 10.29 -14.52
C LYS A 35 13.26 9.95 -13.04
N SER A 36 13.07 10.89 -12.12
CA SER A 36 13.25 10.62 -10.68
C SER A 36 12.20 9.64 -10.12
N ILE A 37 10.94 9.69 -10.59
CA ILE A 37 9.93 8.65 -10.27
C ILE A 37 10.37 7.27 -10.77
N ARG A 38 10.92 7.18 -11.99
CA ARG A 38 11.42 5.91 -12.54
C ARG A 38 12.56 5.36 -11.68
N TYR A 39 13.56 6.18 -11.36
CA TYR A 39 14.63 5.79 -10.43
C TYR A 39 14.11 5.40 -9.03
N GLU A 40 13.10 6.09 -8.48
CA GLU A 40 12.48 5.74 -7.19
C GLU A 40 11.86 4.33 -7.27
N ARG A 41 11.07 4.05 -8.32
CA ARG A 41 10.44 2.75 -8.60
C ARG A 41 11.47 1.64 -8.81
N ASP A 42 12.48 1.88 -9.62
CA ASP A 42 13.48 0.87 -10.02
C ASP A 42 14.39 0.52 -8.83
N ARG A 43 14.70 1.51 -7.97
CA ARG A 43 15.35 1.31 -6.66
C ARG A 43 14.47 0.51 -5.70
N GLU A 44 13.17 0.76 -5.65
CA GLU A 44 12.23 -0.04 -4.84
C GLU A 44 12.15 -1.49 -5.33
N ALA A 45 12.07 -1.71 -6.65
CA ALA A 45 12.09 -3.04 -7.27
C ALA A 45 13.38 -3.79 -6.95
N THR A 46 14.53 -3.15 -7.12
CA THR A 46 15.85 -3.70 -6.78
C THR A 46 15.95 -4.03 -5.28
N THR A 47 15.50 -3.12 -4.40
CA THR A 47 15.48 -3.34 -2.95
C THR A 47 14.57 -4.50 -2.55
N ALA A 48 13.47 -4.71 -3.27
CA ALA A 48 12.58 -5.85 -3.09
C ALA A 48 13.23 -7.16 -3.55
N LEU A 49 13.88 -7.18 -4.72
CA LEU A 49 14.58 -8.35 -5.26
C LEU A 49 15.73 -8.81 -4.37
N LEU A 50 16.54 -7.88 -3.85
CA LEU A 50 17.65 -8.13 -2.93
C LEU A 50 17.20 -8.48 -1.50
N ARG A 51 15.90 -8.53 -1.22
CA ARG A 51 15.41 -8.89 0.11
C ARG A 51 15.57 -10.40 0.33
N VAL A 52 16.51 -10.75 1.22
CA VAL A 52 16.64 -12.11 1.76
C VAL A 52 15.29 -12.55 2.36
N PRO A 53 14.76 -13.73 2.00
CA PRO A 53 13.53 -14.24 2.57
C PRO A 53 13.71 -14.69 4.02
N ASP A 54 12.58 -14.85 4.72
CA ASP A 54 12.59 -15.40 6.08
C ASP A 54 13.02 -16.89 6.04
N VAL A 55 13.50 -17.42 7.17
CA VAL A 55 13.94 -18.82 7.26
C VAL A 55 12.71 -19.72 7.37
N PHE A 56 12.55 -20.63 6.40
CA PHE A 56 11.45 -21.60 6.33
C PHE A 56 11.97 -23.04 6.48
N PRO A 57 11.12 -24.02 6.84
CA PRO A 57 11.54 -25.42 6.94
C PRO A 57 12.10 -25.95 5.60
N PRO A 58 13.17 -26.76 5.62
CA PRO A 58 13.77 -27.28 4.40
C PRO A 58 12.79 -28.17 3.63
N ASN A 59 12.84 -28.10 2.29
CA ASN A 59 11.94 -28.81 1.36
C ASN A 59 10.45 -28.41 1.48
N SER A 60 10.14 -27.26 2.09
CA SER A 60 8.78 -26.72 2.15
C SER A 60 8.44 -25.89 0.90
N ALA A 61 7.15 -25.71 0.62
CA ALA A 61 6.70 -24.80 -0.43
C ALA A 61 7.02 -23.34 -0.05
N GLU A 62 6.96 -23.05 1.24
CA GLU A 62 7.31 -21.80 1.89
C GLU A 62 8.79 -21.42 1.67
N GLU A 63 9.70 -22.41 1.60
CA GLU A 63 11.11 -22.20 1.24
C GLU A 63 11.32 -22.00 -0.27
N SER A 64 10.50 -22.65 -1.09
CA SER A 64 10.66 -22.70 -2.56
C SER A 64 10.07 -21.47 -3.27
N TYR A 65 8.87 -21.03 -2.90
CA TYR A 65 8.23 -19.85 -3.49
C TYR A 65 9.01 -18.53 -3.38
N PRO A 66 9.67 -18.15 -2.27
CA PRO A 66 10.38 -16.87 -2.18
C PRO A 66 11.64 -16.83 -3.05
N LYS A 67 12.22 -17.98 -3.40
CA LYS A 67 13.35 -18.05 -4.34
C LYS A 67 12.91 -17.62 -5.74
N ALA A 68 11.72 -18.04 -6.17
CA ALA A 68 11.19 -17.82 -7.52
C ALA A 68 10.23 -16.62 -7.69
N LEU A 69 9.48 -16.23 -6.66
CA LEU A 69 8.48 -15.16 -6.72
C LEU A 69 9.00 -13.81 -6.19
N LEU A 70 8.39 -12.72 -6.67
CA LEU A 70 8.58 -11.38 -6.11
C LEU A 70 8.06 -11.32 -4.65
N PRO A 71 8.60 -10.43 -3.78
CA PRO A 71 8.20 -10.39 -2.37
C PRO A 71 6.72 -10.03 -2.13
N TYR A 72 6.15 -9.15 -2.97
CA TYR A 72 4.74 -8.78 -2.86
C TYR A 72 3.80 -9.99 -3.06
N PRO A 73 3.81 -10.71 -4.20
CA PRO A 73 2.95 -11.88 -4.38
C PRO A 73 3.27 -12.99 -3.35
N PHE A 74 4.54 -13.22 -3.01
CA PHE A 74 4.90 -14.18 -1.97
C PHE A 74 4.24 -13.86 -0.61
N SER A 75 4.28 -12.61 -0.15
CA SER A 75 3.64 -12.19 1.11
C SER A 75 2.10 -12.38 1.14
N ARG A 76 1.47 -12.51 -0.04
CA ARG A 76 0.04 -12.83 -0.20
C ARG A 76 -0.19 -14.34 -0.26
N LEU A 77 0.69 -15.07 -0.94
CA LEU A 77 0.65 -16.53 -1.07
C LEU A 77 0.92 -17.23 0.27
N LEU A 78 1.86 -16.74 1.09
CA LEU A 78 2.15 -17.27 2.43
C LEU A 78 0.88 -17.35 3.29
N LYS A 79 0.04 -16.29 3.25
CA LYS A 79 -1.26 -16.27 3.93
C LYS A 79 -2.26 -17.27 3.35
N GLN A 80 -2.16 -17.61 2.06
CA GLN A 80 -2.99 -18.67 1.46
C GLN A 80 -2.51 -20.07 1.87
N LEU A 81 -1.20 -20.28 2.02
CA LEU A 81 -0.63 -21.52 2.57
C LEU A 81 -1.10 -21.73 4.01
N GLU A 82 -0.99 -20.72 4.87
CA GLU A 82 -1.54 -20.71 6.24
C GLU A 82 -3.06 -21.02 6.26
N MET A 83 -3.85 -20.28 5.48
CA MET A 83 -5.32 -20.45 5.43
C MET A 83 -5.73 -21.82 4.87
N SER A 84 -4.94 -22.43 3.98
CA SER A 84 -5.27 -23.72 3.38
C SER A 84 -5.37 -24.85 4.41
N ALA A 85 -4.63 -24.77 5.53
CA ALA A 85 -4.67 -25.78 6.59
C ALA A 85 -6.03 -25.82 7.30
N ASN A 86 -6.69 -24.67 7.41
CA ASN A 86 -7.98 -24.50 8.08
C ASN A 86 -9.19 -24.52 7.13
N THR A 87 -8.95 -24.71 5.82
CA THR A 87 -10.00 -24.66 4.80
C THR A 87 -10.77 -25.98 4.77
N LYS A 88 -12.00 -25.97 5.28
CA LYS A 88 -12.89 -27.14 5.27
C LYS A 88 -13.36 -27.43 3.85
N MET A 89 -12.98 -28.61 3.36
CA MET A 89 -13.45 -29.21 2.11
C MET A 89 -14.78 -29.93 2.33
N THR A 90 -15.67 -29.94 1.33
CA THR A 90 -16.92 -30.72 1.37
C THR A 90 -16.94 -31.66 0.18
N GLU A 91 -16.94 -32.97 0.47
CA GLU A 91 -17.32 -34.02 -0.48
C GLU A 91 -18.84 -34.22 -0.33
N GLU A 92 -19.62 -34.64 -1.33
CA GLU A 92 -19.28 -35.31 -2.58
C GLU A 92 -20.01 -34.69 -3.79
N GLY A 93 -19.45 -34.90 -4.99
CA GLY A 93 -20.13 -34.73 -6.27
C GLY A 93 -19.30 -35.40 -7.35
N SER A 94 -19.93 -36.15 -8.24
CA SER A 94 -19.28 -37.11 -9.18
C SER A 94 -18.35 -36.49 -10.25
N LEU A 95 -18.05 -35.19 -10.18
CA LEU A 95 -17.32 -34.42 -11.20
C LEU A 95 -16.30 -33.40 -10.65
N GLY A 96 -16.11 -33.23 -9.33
CA GLY A 96 -15.15 -32.22 -8.84
C GLY A 96 -15.01 -32.10 -7.31
N ASN A 97 -13.98 -31.37 -6.86
CA ASN A 97 -13.75 -31.07 -5.44
C ASN A 97 -14.42 -29.74 -5.07
N PHE A 98 -15.36 -29.74 -4.12
CA PHE A 98 -16.11 -28.54 -3.75
C PHE A 98 -15.64 -27.94 -2.41
N THR A 99 -15.48 -26.61 -2.36
CA THR A 99 -15.24 -25.88 -1.10
C THR A 99 -16.40 -24.96 -0.77
N LYS A 100 -16.81 -24.91 0.50
CA LYS A 100 -17.79 -23.94 0.97
C LYS A 100 -17.09 -22.67 1.47
N TYR A 101 -17.07 -21.63 0.65
CA TYR A 101 -16.49 -20.32 1.02
C TYR A 101 -17.60 -19.29 1.23
N LYS A 102 -17.69 -18.73 2.45
CA LYS A 102 -18.72 -17.74 2.83
C LYS A 102 -20.16 -18.15 2.49
N GLY A 103 -20.47 -19.45 2.60
CA GLY A 103 -21.78 -20.00 2.28
C GLY A 103 -21.96 -20.47 0.83
N ILE A 104 -21.11 -20.04 -0.10
CA ILE A 104 -21.17 -20.41 -1.52
C ILE A 104 -20.35 -21.68 -1.75
N LEU A 105 -20.88 -22.62 -2.54
CA LEU A 105 -20.13 -23.76 -3.07
C LEU A 105 -19.27 -23.28 -4.25
N LEU A 106 -17.97 -23.48 -4.15
CA LEU A 106 -17.01 -23.24 -5.22
C LEU A 106 -16.55 -24.58 -5.77
N ASP A 107 -16.60 -24.72 -7.08
CA ASP A 107 -15.84 -25.72 -7.82
C ASP A 107 -14.34 -25.37 -7.80
N VAL A 108 -13.52 -26.37 -7.46
CA VAL A 108 -12.07 -26.23 -7.23
C VAL A 108 -11.33 -27.42 -7.84
N SER A 109 -10.55 -27.13 -8.87
CA SER A 109 -9.55 -28.04 -9.41
C SER A 109 -8.21 -27.88 -8.66
N PRO A 110 -7.31 -28.88 -8.70
CA PRO A 110 -5.92 -28.72 -8.25
C PRO A 110 -5.14 -27.61 -8.98
N LEU A 111 -5.71 -27.07 -10.07
CA LEU A 111 -5.11 -26.07 -10.96
C LEU A 111 -5.86 -24.73 -10.94
N THR A 112 -7.20 -24.75 -10.80
CA THR A 112 -8.07 -23.57 -10.99
C THR A 112 -9.13 -23.44 -9.90
N CYS A 113 -9.50 -22.21 -9.55
CA CYS A 113 -10.57 -21.94 -8.59
C CYS A 113 -11.38 -20.70 -8.97
N GLN A 114 -12.70 -20.75 -8.81
CA GLN A 114 -13.57 -19.62 -9.16
C GLN A 114 -13.55 -18.45 -8.16
N CYS A 115 -12.79 -18.55 -7.06
CA CYS A 115 -12.77 -17.52 -6.01
C CYS A 115 -12.15 -16.19 -6.48
N LEU A 116 -12.61 -15.09 -5.89
CA LEU A 116 -12.12 -13.74 -6.22
C LEU A 116 -10.61 -13.59 -6.09
N TRP A 117 -9.99 -14.25 -5.10
CA TRP A 117 -8.54 -14.20 -4.90
C TRP A 117 -7.78 -14.84 -6.07
N HIS A 118 -8.20 -16.02 -6.54
CA HIS A 118 -7.56 -16.68 -7.68
C HIS A 118 -7.80 -15.89 -8.98
N LYS A 119 -9.04 -15.41 -9.22
CA LYS A 119 -9.36 -14.55 -10.38
C LYS A 119 -8.55 -13.25 -10.41
N SER A 120 -8.28 -12.63 -9.26
CA SER A 120 -7.54 -11.37 -9.14
C SER A 120 -6.01 -11.55 -9.15
N MET A 121 -5.50 -12.43 -8.28
CA MET A 121 -4.07 -12.65 -8.13
C MET A 121 -3.49 -13.55 -9.21
N ARG A 122 -4.27 -14.49 -9.76
CA ARG A 122 -3.81 -15.56 -10.67
C ARG A 122 -2.61 -16.32 -10.09
N MET A 123 -2.88 -16.95 -8.94
CA MET A 123 -1.95 -17.73 -8.13
C MET A 123 -2.74 -18.84 -7.39
N PRO A 124 -2.07 -19.82 -6.74
CA PRO A 124 -2.72 -20.77 -5.85
C PRO A 124 -3.41 -20.08 -4.67
N CYS A 125 -4.74 -20.26 -4.55
CA CYS A 125 -5.50 -19.77 -3.39
C CYS A 125 -5.63 -20.87 -2.32
N ALA A 126 -6.09 -20.52 -1.12
CA ALA A 126 -6.28 -21.48 -0.03
C ALA A 126 -7.15 -22.71 -0.39
N HIS A 127 -8.11 -22.54 -1.32
CA HIS A 127 -8.94 -23.63 -1.82
C HIS A 127 -8.16 -24.59 -2.74
N VAL A 128 -7.41 -24.06 -3.71
CA VAL A 128 -6.55 -24.89 -4.59
C VAL A 128 -5.51 -25.65 -3.74
N LEU A 129 -4.91 -24.96 -2.78
CA LEU A 129 -3.90 -25.52 -1.87
C LEU A 129 -4.49 -26.59 -0.93
N SER A 130 -5.74 -26.46 -0.48
CA SER A 130 -6.40 -27.51 0.32
C SER A 130 -6.77 -28.74 -0.51
N VAL A 131 -7.20 -28.56 -1.77
CA VAL A 131 -7.41 -29.67 -2.73
C VAL A 131 -6.10 -30.39 -3.04
N ARG A 132 -5.00 -29.66 -3.32
CA ARG A 132 -3.68 -30.27 -3.56
C ARG A 132 -3.17 -31.05 -2.35
N ARG A 133 -3.35 -30.52 -1.13
CA ARG A 133 -3.03 -31.25 0.10
C ARG A 133 -3.84 -32.55 0.23
N LYS A 134 -5.15 -32.53 -0.07
CA LYS A 134 -6.00 -33.74 -0.04
C LYS A 134 -5.52 -34.81 -1.04
N LEU A 135 -5.18 -34.41 -2.25
CA LEU A 135 -4.74 -35.31 -3.32
C LEU A 135 -3.25 -35.66 -3.24
N ASN A 136 -2.55 -35.24 -2.18
CA ASN A 136 -1.11 -35.41 -1.98
C ASN A 136 -0.24 -34.91 -3.16
N ILE A 137 -0.66 -33.82 -3.79
CA ILE A 137 0.05 -33.16 -4.90
C ILE A 137 0.98 -32.08 -4.32
N SER A 138 2.15 -31.87 -4.94
CA SER A 138 3.10 -30.81 -4.54
C SER A 138 2.41 -29.46 -4.36
N MET A 139 2.65 -28.85 -3.19
CA MET A 139 2.18 -27.50 -2.84
C MET A 139 2.98 -26.39 -3.52
N PHE A 140 4.18 -26.71 -4.03
CA PHE A 140 5.01 -25.82 -4.85
C PHE A 140 4.89 -26.17 -6.33
N ASP A 141 4.43 -25.21 -7.13
CA ASP A 141 4.40 -25.30 -8.59
C ASP A 141 4.27 -23.89 -9.19
N LEU A 142 5.21 -23.51 -10.05
CA LEU A 142 5.27 -22.16 -10.63
C LEU A 142 4.30 -21.96 -11.80
N ASN A 143 3.78 -23.04 -12.40
CA ASN A 143 2.88 -22.93 -13.56
C ASN A 143 1.53 -22.26 -13.21
N PHE A 144 1.17 -22.19 -11.92
CA PHE A 144 -0.02 -21.47 -11.45
C PHE A 144 0.23 -20.02 -11.07
N CYS A 145 1.48 -19.58 -11.04
CA CYS A 145 1.84 -18.20 -10.77
C CYS A 145 1.86 -17.43 -12.09
N ASP A 146 0.98 -16.44 -12.24
CA ASP A 146 0.99 -15.55 -13.41
C ASP A 146 2.41 -14.98 -13.64
N PRO A 147 2.95 -15.03 -14.88
CA PRO A 147 4.30 -14.57 -15.22
C PRO A 147 4.73 -13.24 -14.60
N ARG A 148 3.80 -12.30 -14.41
CA ARG A 148 4.05 -10.99 -13.77
C ARG A 148 4.59 -11.07 -12.32
N TRP A 149 4.48 -12.23 -11.67
CA TRP A 149 4.91 -12.46 -10.29
C TRP A 149 6.23 -13.22 -10.16
N ILE A 150 6.72 -13.80 -11.26
CA ILE A 150 7.93 -14.63 -11.29
C ILE A 150 9.16 -13.74 -11.49
N LYS A 151 10.19 -13.93 -10.67
CA LYS A 151 11.43 -13.14 -10.69
C LYS A 151 12.15 -13.19 -12.04
N SER A 152 12.31 -14.38 -12.64
CA SER A 152 12.95 -14.55 -13.95
C SER A 152 12.29 -13.69 -15.03
N ASN A 153 10.96 -13.72 -15.07
CA ASN A 153 10.18 -13.02 -16.09
C ASN A 153 10.18 -11.50 -15.83
N TYR A 154 10.19 -11.09 -14.56
CA TYR A 154 10.36 -9.68 -14.19
C TYR A 154 11.75 -9.15 -14.62
N LEU A 155 12.82 -9.87 -14.31
CA LEU A 155 14.19 -9.52 -14.67
C LEU A 155 14.41 -9.46 -16.20
N SER A 156 13.77 -10.34 -16.97
CA SER A 156 13.88 -10.35 -18.44
C SER A 156 13.19 -9.18 -19.15
N VAL A 157 12.29 -8.46 -18.47
CA VAL A 157 11.47 -7.38 -19.06
C VAL A 157 11.82 -6.00 -18.49
N ASP A 158 12.40 -5.92 -17.29
CA ASP A 158 12.66 -4.65 -16.64
C ASP A 158 13.91 -3.93 -17.19
N HIS A 159 13.70 -2.68 -17.64
CA HIS A 159 14.70 -1.82 -18.25
C HIS A 159 15.91 -1.57 -17.34
N ALA A 160 15.72 -1.60 -16.01
CA ALA A 160 16.82 -1.43 -15.06
C ALA A 160 17.87 -2.56 -15.13
N PHE A 161 17.48 -3.76 -15.59
CA PHE A 161 18.36 -4.93 -15.68
C PHE A 161 18.92 -5.14 -17.09
N HIS A 162 18.27 -4.60 -18.14
CA HIS A 162 18.82 -4.50 -19.50
C HIS A 162 19.94 -3.45 -19.63
N GLN A 163 20.12 -2.58 -18.64
CA GLN A 163 21.19 -1.56 -18.61
C GLN A 163 22.39 -1.93 -17.72
N LEU A 164 22.40 -3.13 -17.13
CA LEU A 164 23.62 -3.66 -16.54
C LEU A 164 24.61 -3.97 -17.67
N PRO A 165 25.86 -3.48 -17.62
CA PRO A 165 26.90 -4.00 -18.48
C PRO A 165 26.98 -5.53 -18.31
N GLU A 166 27.19 -6.25 -19.42
CA GLU A 166 27.61 -7.66 -19.38
C GLU A 166 28.69 -7.82 -18.30
N PRO A 167 28.57 -8.80 -17.38
CA PRO A 167 29.57 -8.96 -16.34
C PRO A 167 30.90 -9.39 -16.98
N GLU A 168 31.81 -8.43 -17.11
CA GLU A 168 33.23 -8.74 -17.31
C GLU A 168 33.62 -9.76 -16.24
N ARG A 169 34.22 -10.87 -16.68
CA ARG A 169 34.64 -11.96 -15.80
C ARG A 169 35.75 -11.48 -14.86
N GLN A 170 35.35 -10.92 -13.73
CA GLN A 170 36.23 -10.72 -12.60
C GLN A 170 36.41 -12.06 -11.88
N GLU A 171 37.66 -12.37 -11.61
CA GLU A 171 38.12 -13.66 -11.09
C GLU A 171 37.51 -13.97 -9.72
N GLU A 172 37.43 -15.26 -9.40
CA GLU A 172 36.77 -15.79 -8.20
C GLU A 172 37.42 -15.26 -6.90
N CYS A 173 36.88 -14.18 -6.35
CA CYS A 173 37.23 -13.73 -5.01
C CYS A 173 36.57 -14.67 -3.98
N GLY A 174 37.40 -15.39 -3.22
CA GLY A 174 36.99 -16.53 -2.41
C GLY A 174 35.82 -16.25 -1.46
N ILE A 175 34.83 -17.16 -1.48
CA ILE A 175 33.66 -17.12 -0.60
C ILE A 175 34.11 -17.37 0.84
N SER A 176 34.31 -16.29 1.60
CA SER A 176 34.43 -16.37 3.06
C SER A 176 33.06 -16.70 3.65
N GLN A 177 32.98 -17.80 4.40
CA GLN A 177 31.74 -18.25 5.03
C GLN A 177 31.27 -17.22 6.07
N ILE A 178 30.12 -16.59 5.81
CA ILE A 178 29.53 -15.62 6.74
C ILE A 178 28.81 -16.38 7.87
N PRO A 179 29.17 -16.19 9.15
CA PRO A 179 28.49 -16.85 10.26
C PRO A 179 27.05 -16.32 10.44
N ASP A 180 26.14 -17.19 10.91
CA ASP A 180 24.66 -17.03 10.97
C ASP A 180 24.10 -15.84 11.80
N ASN A 181 24.93 -14.92 12.27
CA ASN A 181 24.51 -13.74 13.03
C ASN A 181 25.09 -12.46 12.44
N VAL A 182 24.18 -11.58 11.94
CA VAL A 182 24.29 -10.13 11.61
C VAL A 182 24.01 -9.82 10.12
N PRO A 183 23.25 -8.75 9.75
CA PRO A 183 22.17 -8.04 10.46
C PRO A 183 20.87 -7.86 9.62
N LYS A 184 19.75 -7.60 10.31
CA LYS A 184 18.54 -7.05 9.66
C LYS A 184 18.82 -5.67 9.03
N THR A 185 18.02 -5.28 8.04
CA THR A 185 18.18 -4.02 7.26
C THR A 185 18.35 -2.77 8.13
N CYS A 186 18.97 -1.71 7.60
CA CYS A 186 19.23 -0.47 8.36
C CYS A 186 17.97 0.05 9.09
N ALA A 187 16.82 0.11 8.40
CA ALA A 187 15.54 0.51 8.98
C ALA A 187 14.99 -0.45 10.05
N SER A 188 15.40 -1.73 10.06
CA SER A 188 15.08 -2.68 11.13
C SER A 188 16.03 -2.55 12.32
N ARG A 189 17.32 -2.25 12.09
CA ARG A 189 18.29 -1.94 13.16
C ARG A 189 17.88 -0.65 13.88
N TYR A 190 17.58 0.40 13.13
CA TYR A 190 17.12 1.68 13.66
C TYR A 190 15.85 1.52 14.53
N ARG A 191 14.81 0.83 14.03
CA ARG A 191 13.59 0.57 14.80
C ARG A 191 13.79 -0.26 16.08
N LYS A 192 14.82 -1.11 16.14
CA LYS A 192 15.17 -1.85 17.37
C LYS A 192 15.92 -0.98 18.38
N LEU A 193 16.74 -0.03 17.91
CA LEU A 193 17.57 0.84 18.75
C LEU A 193 16.83 2.08 19.27
N LEU A 194 15.87 2.62 18.52
CA LEU A 194 15.16 3.85 18.87
C LEU A 194 14.49 3.81 20.27
N PRO A 195 13.80 2.72 20.69
CA PRO A 195 13.22 2.66 22.04
C PRO A 195 14.27 2.64 23.16
N LEU A 196 15.47 2.09 22.90
CA LEU A 196 16.57 2.09 23.86
C LEU A 196 17.16 3.50 24.00
N LEU A 197 17.32 4.22 22.89
CA LEU A 197 17.79 5.62 22.90
C LEU A 197 16.81 6.54 23.64
N HIS A 198 15.50 6.37 23.44
CA HIS A 198 14.49 7.10 24.19
C HIS A 198 14.61 6.81 25.70
N LYS A 199 14.64 5.53 26.09
CA LYS A 199 14.78 5.14 27.51
C LYS A 199 16.08 5.64 28.15
N MET A 200 17.17 5.76 27.39
CA MET A 200 18.43 6.37 27.87
C MET A 200 18.28 7.89 28.08
N ALA A 201 17.51 8.58 27.24
CA ALA A 201 17.19 9.99 27.43
C ALA A 201 16.26 10.21 28.64
N ASP A 202 15.24 9.36 28.81
CA ASP A 202 14.32 9.41 29.94
C ASP A 202 15.08 9.27 31.28
N VAL A 203 15.88 8.20 31.43
CA VAL A 203 16.73 7.94 32.62
C VAL A 203 17.83 8.98 32.84
N ALA A 204 18.23 9.71 31.80
CA ALA A 204 19.09 10.89 31.95
C ALA A 204 18.30 12.07 32.52
N SER A 205 17.09 12.32 32.01
CA SER A 205 16.22 13.43 32.43
C SER A 205 15.65 13.30 33.86
N GLU A 206 15.55 12.08 34.38
CA GLU A 206 15.13 11.81 35.77
C GLU A 206 16.12 12.32 36.84
N SER A 207 17.40 12.51 36.47
CA SER A 207 18.40 13.14 37.35
C SER A 207 18.46 14.65 37.13
N THR A 208 18.70 15.39 38.22
CA THR A 208 18.85 16.85 38.23
C THR A 208 20.24 17.27 38.71
N GLY A 209 20.62 18.53 38.50
CA GLY A 209 21.88 19.09 38.99
C GLY A 209 23.13 18.49 38.33
N GLU A 210 24.19 18.27 39.11
CA GLU A 210 25.47 17.78 38.59
C GLU A 210 25.40 16.38 37.96
N ASP A 211 24.52 15.51 38.46
CA ASP A 211 24.45 14.14 37.98
C ASP A 211 23.78 14.05 36.59
N PHE A 212 22.89 14.99 36.27
CA PHE A 212 22.44 15.22 34.90
C PHE A 212 23.62 15.57 33.98
N LEU A 213 24.46 16.53 34.39
CA LEU A 213 25.61 17.00 33.61
C LEU A 213 26.65 15.88 33.39
N LYS A 214 26.90 15.03 34.40
CA LYS A 214 27.77 13.84 34.30
C LYS A 214 27.21 12.82 33.30
N LYS A 215 25.89 12.56 33.31
CA LYS A 215 25.24 11.66 32.33
C LYS A 215 25.26 12.22 30.90
N ASP A 216 24.94 13.51 30.72
CA ASP A 216 24.98 14.19 29.42
C ASP A 216 26.40 14.20 28.82
N ALA A 217 27.43 14.51 29.62
CA ALA A 217 28.82 14.42 29.20
C ALA A 217 29.21 12.99 28.76
N THR A 218 28.76 11.98 29.49
CA THR A 218 29.01 10.56 29.17
C THR A 218 28.33 10.15 27.86
N LEU A 219 27.07 10.54 27.63
CA LEU A 219 26.35 10.29 26.38
C LEU A 219 27.02 10.99 25.19
N LYS A 220 27.49 12.23 25.36
CA LYS A 220 28.26 12.97 24.35
C LYS A 220 29.59 12.28 24.03
N GLN A 221 30.29 11.74 25.02
CA GLN A 221 31.53 10.97 24.82
C GLN A 221 31.30 9.66 24.03
N ILE A 222 30.20 8.95 24.32
CA ILE A 222 29.79 7.73 23.59
C ILE A 222 29.43 8.03 22.13
N LEU A 223 28.83 9.20 21.86
CA LEU A 223 28.51 9.64 20.49
C LEU A 223 29.74 10.18 19.74
N GLY A 224 30.62 10.90 20.42
CA GLY A 224 31.82 11.53 19.83
C GLY A 224 32.96 10.54 19.52
N SER A 225 33.01 9.39 20.18
CA SER A 225 34.04 8.36 19.98
C SER A 225 33.87 7.54 18.68
N ARG A 226 33.09 8.02 17.70
CA ARG A 226 32.88 7.38 16.39
C ARG A 226 33.14 8.30 15.19
N SER A 227 34.41 8.49 14.91
CA SER A 227 34.95 8.45 13.53
C SER A 227 36.00 7.32 13.52
N VAL A 228 36.25 6.54 12.46
CA VAL A 228 36.26 6.82 11.02
C VAL A 228 35.82 5.58 10.23
N CYS A 229 35.05 5.75 9.15
CA CYS A 229 35.24 4.94 7.93
C CYS A 229 34.65 5.62 6.67
N GLY A 230 35.48 6.39 5.97
CA GLY A 230 35.52 6.39 4.50
C GLY A 230 34.30 6.86 3.70
N ILE A 231 33.80 8.09 3.87
CA ILE A 231 33.22 8.87 2.75
C ILE A 231 33.78 10.30 2.83
N ARG A 232 34.42 10.79 1.76
CA ARG A 232 34.92 12.17 1.68
C ARG A 232 33.73 13.13 1.55
N PRO A 233 33.71 14.28 2.27
CA PRO A 233 32.69 15.29 2.05
C PRO A 233 32.90 15.97 0.69
N VAL A 234 31.87 15.94 -0.15
CA VAL A 234 31.77 16.88 -1.28
C VAL A 234 31.50 18.26 -0.69
N SER A 235 32.27 19.25 -1.11
CA SER A 235 32.04 20.65 -0.77
C SER A 235 30.72 21.15 -1.37
N ASP A 236 29.84 21.73 -0.55
CA ASP A 236 29.37 23.09 -0.84
C ASP A 236 28.52 23.76 0.28
N ARG A 237 28.87 25.03 0.53
CA ARG A 237 28.04 26.20 0.91
C ARG A 237 27.21 26.19 2.22
N PRO A 238 27.12 27.37 2.90
CA PRO A 238 26.35 27.51 4.15
C PRO A 238 24.86 27.76 3.90
N CYS A 239 24.00 26.84 4.35
CA CYS A 239 22.56 27.06 4.45
C CYS A 239 22.23 27.84 5.72
N ASN A 240 22.01 29.15 5.60
CA ASN A 240 21.63 30.02 6.71
C ASN A 240 20.17 29.76 7.14
N VAL A 241 19.97 29.05 8.26
CA VAL A 241 18.64 28.88 8.88
C VAL A 241 18.63 29.62 10.21
N LYS A 242 18.08 30.84 10.20
CA LYS A 242 17.67 31.54 11.42
C LYS A 242 16.52 30.76 12.06
N GLY A 243 16.63 30.49 13.36
CA GLY A 243 15.68 29.63 14.07
C GLY A 243 14.37 30.33 14.43
N SER A 244 13.38 29.51 14.83
CA SER A 244 12.28 29.91 15.69
C SER A 244 11.90 28.74 16.61
N GLN A 245 11.58 29.09 17.85
CA GLN A 245 11.49 28.19 19.00
C GLN A 245 10.51 27.01 18.85
N LEU A 246 10.95 25.84 19.32
CA LEU A 246 10.07 24.80 19.81
C LEU A 246 9.30 25.33 21.03
N SER A 247 7.98 25.15 21.05
CA SER A 247 7.18 25.23 22.28
C SER A 247 6.46 23.89 22.44
N ILE A 248 7.00 23.05 23.31
CA ILE A 248 6.45 21.73 23.64
C ILE A 248 5.65 21.88 24.94
N HIS A 249 4.34 21.77 24.86
CA HIS A 249 3.50 21.62 26.04
C HIS A 249 3.23 20.12 26.30
N LEU A 250 3.92 19.59 27.31
CA LEU A 250 3.57 18.33 27.98
C LEU A 250 2.15 18.41 28.56
N TRP A 251 1.41 17.30 28.51
CA TRP A 251 0.45 16.94 29.57
C TRP A 251 0.21 15.42 29.65
N PHE A 252 0.30 14.93 30.88
CA PHE A 252 -0.04 13.60 31.40
C PHE A 252 -1.05 13.83 32.55
N GLU A 253 -2.07 13.01 32.79
CA GLU A 253 -2.58 11.84 32.06
C GLU A 253 -4.03 11.56 32.56
N HIS A 254 -4.54 10.36 32.27
CA HIS A 254 -5.51 9.61 33.07
C HIS A 254 -7.04 9.87 32.97
N THR A 255 -7.70 8.70 33.00
CA THR A 255 -9.09 8.35 33.39
C THR A 255 -10.31 8.89 32.63
N ALA A 256 -11.34 8.04 32.63
CA ALA A 256 -12.56 8.19 31.86
C ALA A 256 -13.70 8.75 32.73
N SER A 257 -14.54 9.62 32.15
CA SER A 257 -15.96 9.65 32.49
C SER A 257 -16.82 10.29 31.40
N HIS A 258 -18.13 10.19 31.62
CA HIS A 258 -19.23 10.50 30.72
C HIS A 258 -19.28 11.98 30.28
N GLY A 259 -19.81 12.21 29.09
CA GLY A 259 -19.73 13.51 28.45
C GLY A 259 -20.77 14.54 28.91
N THR A 260 -20.29 15.74 29.23
CA THR A 260 -20.89 17.04 28.89
C THR A 260 -19.76 18.06 28.75
N THR A 261 -19.91 19.04 27.86
CA THR A 261 -19.07 20.25 27.88
C THR A 261 -19.77 21.33 28.70
N VAL A 262 -19.01 22.06 29.52
CA VAL A 262 -19.49 23.03 30.53
C VAL A 262 -20.28 24.21 29.93
N ILE A 263 -20.27 24.38 28.61
CA ILE A 263 -21.20 25.25 27.88
C ILE A 263 -22.28 24.36 27.24
N GLY A 264 -23.53 24.53 27.67
CA GLY A 264 -24.69 23.68 27.36
C GLY A 264 -25.19 23.68 25.91
N LEU A 265 -24.31 23.86 24.93
CA LEU A 265 -24.61 23.76 23.51
C LEU A 265 -24.67 22.27 23.12
N LYS A 266 -25.85 21.82 22.67
CA LYS A 266 -26.02 20.50 22.05
C LYS A 266 -25.01 20.37 20.89
N ARG A 267 -24.04 19.46 21.01
CA ARG A 267 -23.15 19.10 19.89
C ARG A 267 -24.03 18.76 18.68
N LYS A 268 -23.99 19.60 17.62
CA LYS A 268 -24.55 19.23 16.31
C LYS A 268 -23.94 17.86 15.96
N LYS A 269 -24.79 16.86 15.73
CA LYS A 269 -24.33 15.55 15.26
C LYS A 269 -23.54 15.78 13.97
N SER A 270 -22.23 15.62 14.04
CA SER A 270 -21.34 15.63 12.88
C SER A 270 -21.64 14.38 12.07
N CYS A 271 -22.70 14.43 11.26
CA CYS A 271 -22.98 13.43 10.25
C CYS A 271 -21.88 13.57 9.20
N ARG A 272 -20.81 12.79 9.38
CA ARG A 272 -19.77 12.63 8.37
C ARG A 272 -20.47 12.22 7.07
N PRO A 273 -20.20 12.86 5.93
CA PRO A 273 -20.85 12.51 4.67
C PRO A 273 -20.57 11.04 4.34
N VAL A 274 -21.64 10.27 4.18
CA VAL A 274 -21.56 8.85 3.84
C VAL A 274 -21.06 8.73 2.38
N PRO A 275 -19.97 7.98 2.11
CA PRO A 275 -19.48 7.76 0.75
C PRO A 275 -20.58 7.21 -0.16
N PHE A 276 -20.61 7.64 -1.42
CA PHE A 276 -21.63 7.22 -2.40
C PHE A 276 -21.79 5.69 -2.50
N THR A 277 -20.68 4.95 -2.41
CA THR A 277 -20.66 3.48 -2.42
C THR A 277 -21.39 2.83 -1.23
N HIS A 278 -21.58 3.55 -0.13
CA HIS A 278 -22.26 3.08 1.10
C HIS A 278 -23.67 3.67 1.27
N LYS A 279 -24.14 4.49 0.31
CA LYS A 279 -25.52 4.98 0.32
C LYS A 279 -26.51 3.87 -0.08
N PRO A 280 -27.72 3.84 0.50
CA PRO A 280 -28.81 2.98 0.03
C PRO A 280 -29.09 3.19 -1.47
N ARG A 281 -29.55 2.13 -2.16
CA ARG A 281 -29.77 2.16 -3.62
C ARG A 281 -30.62 3.35 -4.07
N ALA A 282 -31.75 3.61 -3.40
CA ALA A 282 -32.63 4.74 -3.71
C ALA A 282 -31.90 6.10 -3.59
N GLU A 283 -31.10 6.32 -2.55
CA GLU A 283 -30.30 7.55 -2.40
C GLU A 283 -29.25 7.70 -3.52
N ARG A 284 -28.63 6.60 -3.96
CA ARG A 284 -27.69 6.64 -5.08
C ARG A 284 -28.40 7.02 -6.37
N GLN A 285 -29.57 6.42 -6.64
CA GLN A 285 -30.38 6.75 -7.83
C GLN A 285 -30.80 8.24 -7.83
N VAL A 286 -31.19 8.83 -6.69
CA VAL A 286 -31.45 10.29 -6.60
C VAL A 286 -30.20 11.08 -6.98
N VAL A 287 -29.04 10.75 -6.40
CA VAL A 287 -27.79 11.47 -6.66
C VAL A 287 -27.35 11.33 -8.11
N MET A 288 -27.56 10.16 -8.74
CA MET A 288 -27.24 9.91 -10.13
C MET A 288 -28.15 10.69 -11.09
N LEU A 289 -29.47 10.69 -10.84
CA LEU A 289 -30.42 11.48 -11.65
C LEU A 289 -30.14 12.97 -11.53
N LYS A 290 -29.77 13.47 -10.35
CA LYS A 290 -29.35 14.87 -10.13
C LYS A 290 -28.14 15.34 -10.94
N TRP A 291 -27.41 14.46 -11.62
CA TRP A 291 -26.34 14.86 -12.55
C TRP A 291 -26.84 15.18 -13.96
N PHE A 292 -28.06 14.75 -14.29
CA PHE A 292 -28.66 14.87 -15.62
C PHE A 292 -29.97 15.67 -15.62
N VAL A 293 -30.70 15.75 -14.50
CA VAL A 293 -31.97 16.48 -14.40
C VAL A 293 -32.04 17.33 -13.13
N PRO A 294 -32.86 18.40 -13.10
CA PRO A 294 -33.09 19.21 -11.90
C PRO A 294 -33.55 18.38 -10.69
N GLU A 295 -33.20 18.82 -9.48
CA GLU A 295 -33.49 18.10 -8.23
C GLU A 295 -34.99 17.79 -8.01
N ALA A 296 -35.87 18.67 -8.49
CA ALA A 296 -37.32 18.45 -8.47
C ALA A 296 -37.72 17.24 -9.33
N VAL A 297 -37.23 17.17 -10.57
CA VAL A 297 -37.51 16.08 -11.52
C VAL A 297 -36.92 14.75 -11.04
N ALA A 298 -35.66 14.75 -10.60
CA ALA A 298 -35.01 13.56 -10.02
C ALA A 298 -35.77 12.99 -8.81
N SER A 299 -36.34 13.87 -7.98
CA SER A 299 -37.13 13.48 -6.81
C SER A 299 -38.52 12.94 -7.19
N ASP A 300 -39.15 13.52 -8.21
CA ASP A 300 -40.46 13.10 -8.69
C ASP A 300 -40.41 11.78 -9.48
N ALA A 301 -39.38 11.56 -10.30
CA ALA A 301 -39.16 10.29 -10.98
C ALA A 301 -39.09 9.11 -9.98
N LEU A 302 -38.33 9.28 -8.89
CA LEU A 302 -38.16 8.23 -7.88
C LEU A 302 -39.32 8.09 -6.89
N LYS A 303 -40.11 9.14 -6.63
CA LYS A 303 -41.26 9.09 -5.70
C LYS A 303 -42.59 8.74 -6.38
N LYS A 304 -42.79 9.22 -7.60
CA LYS A 304 -44.06 9.11 -8.34
C LYS A 304 -43.98 8.16 -9.54
N GLY A 305 -42.78 7.69 -9.89
CA GLY A 305 -42.57 6.87 -11.09
C GLY A 305 -42.74 7.64 -12.40
N LYS A 306 -42.63 8.99 -12.37
CA LYS A 306 -42.72 9.81 -13.59
C LYS A 306 -41.53 9.49 -14.50
N CYS A 307 -41.78 9.22 -15.77
CA CYS A 307 -40.73 9.21 -16.79
C CYS A 307 -40.12 10.60 -16.93
N ILE A 308 -38.83 10.64 -17.24
CA ILE A 308 -38.08 11.85 -17.57
C ILE A 308 -38.14 11.98 -19.09
N GLU A 309 -38.70 13.08 -19.57
CA GLU A 309 -38.75 13.43 -20.99
C GLU A 309 -37.41 14.03 -21.43
N GLU A 310 -37.10 14.00 -22.73
CA GLU A 310 -35.85 14.58 -23.27
C GLU A 310 -35.67 16.07 -22.89
N GLU A 311 -36.76 16.82 -22.78
CA GLU A 311 -36.79 18.24 -22.38
C GLU A 311 -36.33 18.49 -20.93
N ASP A 312 -36.49 17.51 -20.04
CA ASP A 312 -36.09 17.59 -18.63
C ASP A 312 -34.57 17.33 -18.44
N VAL A 313 -33.86 16.88 -19.49
CA VAL A 313 -32.45 16.47 -19.45
C VAL A 313 -31.50 17.63 -19.78
N GLU A 314 -30.52 17.86 -18.91
CA GLU A 314 -29.49 18.87 -19.08
C GLU A 314 -28.49 18.46 -20.17
N VAL A 315 -28.55 19.17 -21.30
CA VAL A 315 -27.72 18.92 -22.49
C VAL A 315 -26.35 19.60 -22.41
N ASP A 316 -26.18 20.60 -21.53
CA ASP A 316 -24.92 21.35 -21.38
C ASP A 316 -23.85 20.52 -20.64
N PRO A 317 -22.77 20.08 -21.32
CA PRO A 317 -21.74 19.23 -20.73
C PRO A 317 -20.94 19.94 -19.62
N THR A 318 -21.02 21.26 -19.50
CA THR A 318 -20.35 22.00 -18.42
C THR A 318 -21.06 21.91 -17.07
N LYS A 319 -22.35 21.57 -17.08
CA LYS A 319 -23.18 21.41 -15.87
C LYS A 319 -23.29 19.96 -15.41
N ILE A 320 -23.11 18.99 -16.32
CA ILE A 320 -23.13 17.56 -16.00
C ILE A 320 -21.97 17.24 -15.05
N SER A 321 -22.26 16.59 -13.93
CA SER A 321 -21.23 16.26 -12.94
C SER A 321 -20.27 15.20 -13.47
N SER A 322 -18.97 15.50 -13.51
CA SER A 322 -17.92 14.56 -13.90
C SER A 322 -17.87 13.27 -13.06
N SER A 323 -18.50 13.24 -11.87
CA SER A 323 -18.68 12.01 -11.09
C SER A 323 -19.49 10.92 -11.81
N CYS A 324 -20.28 11.25 -12.84
CA CYS A 324 -20.96 10.24 -13.65
C CYS A 324 -19.99 9.30 -14.40
N LEU A 325 -18.74 9.71 -14.59
CA LEU A 325 -17.68 8.93 -15.26
C LEU A 325 -16.89 8.03 -14.29
N GLU A 326 -17.16 8.06 -12.98
CA GLU A 326 -16.40 7.29 -12.00
C GLU A 326 -16.76 5.79 -12.05
N SER A 327 -15.74 4.91 -12.15
CA SER A 327 -15.87 3.44 -12.34
C SER A 327 -16.72 2.63 -11.33
N PHE A 328 -17.29 3.25 -10.30
CA PHE A 328 -18.20 2.64 -9.34
C PHE A 328 -19.66 3.11 -9.49
N VAL A 329 -19.92 4.02 -10.44
CA VAL A 329 -21.26 4.45 -10.85
C VAL A 329 -21.79 3.45 -11.88
N ASN A 330 -23.01 2.98 -11.66
CA ASN A 330 -23.68 2.05 -12.56
C ASN A 330 -24.92 2.72 -13.18
N LEU A 331 -24.76 3.41 -14.32
CA LEU A 331 -25.84 4.17 -14.96
C LEU A 331 -27.04 3.30 -15.38
N ASP A 332 -26.87 1.98 -15.55
CA ASP A 332 -27.99 1.06 -15.78
C ASP A 332 -28.98 1.04 -14.60
N GLU A 333 -28.56 1.41 -13.37
CA GLU A 333 -29.47 1.55 -12.23
C GLU A 333 -30.47 2.71 -12.36
N VAL A 334 -30.25 3.67 -13.28
CA VAL A 334 -31.16 4.81 -13.52
C VAL A 334 -31.70 4.89 -14.94
N LYS A 335 -31.17 4.10 -15.88
CA LYS A 335 -31.58 4.08 -17.28
C LYS A 335 -33.09 3.90 -17.50
N HIS A 336 -33.78 3.17 -16.62
CA HIS A 336 -35.24 2.96 -16.74
C HIS A 336 -36.11 4.16 -16.34
N PHE A 337 -35.52 5.27 -15.87
CA PHE A 337 -36.23 6.53 -15.66
C PHE A 337 -36.08 7.51 -16.84
N LEU A 338 -35.10 7.29 -17.71
CA LEU A 338 -34.81 8.07 -18.91
C LEU A 338 -35.42 7.32 -20.10
N TYR A 339 -36.33 7.95 -20.84
CA TYR A 339 -36.93 7.35 -22.03
C TYR A 339 -36.22 7.82 -23.29
#